data_AF-A0AAE5MHF9-F1
#
_entry.id   AF-A0AAE5MHF9-F1
#
_cell.length_a   1.000
_cell.length_b   1.000
_cell.length_c   1.000
_cell.angle_alpha   90.00
_cell.angle_beta   90.00
_cell.angle_gamma   90.00
#
_symmetry.space_group_name_H-M   'P 1'
#
loop_
_entity.id
_entity.type
_entity.pdbx_description
1 polymer ?
#
loop_
_entity_poly.entity_id
_entity_poly.type
_entity_poly.pdbx_seq_one_letter_code
_entity_poly.pdbx_strand_id
1 'polypeptide(L)'
;MPGLPARYRRTGADVPFGNPLAAHGVAMEGYFWRFTQRDTGRVLIALAGINRAADGPWATLGLGAHPGGFLRSAAHPVASADPHGLGAFAGSAFHGTRDRLRVDLGPGARIDVRITDRFEWPRRRLGGSSVFHTVPALNQYWHPWLLGGRAEGWADVDGERWDLDGAQVYGEKNWGRGGFPEAWWWGQAQGFDDPRVCVAFAGGVVTAGPLRTEVTAVVVALPDGTVVRVGNPVLSPVRARVDDESWQLSGGSRRWSVEIRGEARRGDAHVLPVPLPNQHRNVPGALEHLGGRLSVTLSHNGRCRLSGASHLAGLEWGGISRAHDELRRRERACGDTQN
;
A
#
# COMPACT_ATOMS: atom_id res chain seq x y z
N MET A 1 0.41 -34.22 0.49
CA MET A 1 -0.56 -33.43 1.31
C MET A 1 0.20 -32.34 2.06
N PRO A 2 -0.18 -31.06 1.97
CA PRO A 2 0.48 -30.00 2.73
C PRO A 2 0.23 -30.18 4.24
N GLY A 3 1.29 -29.99 5.04
CA GLY A 3 1.23 -30.04 6.51
C GLY A 3 0.34 -28.96 7.12
N LEU A 4 0.00 -29.10 8.41
CA LEU A 4 -0.88 -28.19 9.15
C LEU A 4 -0.45 -26.71 9.05
N PRO A 5 0.84 -26.33 9.20
CA PRO A 5 1.26 -24.94 9.07
C PRO A 5 0.99 -24.35 7.68
N ALA A 6 1.22 -25.13 6.63
CA ALA A 6 0.96 -24.70 5.25
C ALA A 6 -0.54 -24.56 4.96
N ARG A 7 -1.39 -25.40 5.58
CA ARG A 7 -2.86 -25.25 5.49
C ARG A 7 -3.34 -23.99 6.19
N TYR A 8 -2.83 -23.72 7.39
CA TYR A 8 -3.14 -22.52 8.14
C TYR A 8 -2.71 -21.25 7.40
N ARG A 9 -1.50 -21.24 6.82
CA ARG A 9 -1.00 -20.12 6.02
C ARG A 9 -1.85 -19.81 4.80
N ARG A 10 -2.39 -20.82 4.12
CA ARG A 10 -3.31 -20.65 2.98
C ARG A 10 -4.66 -20.05 3.35
N THR A 11 -4.95 -19.86 4.63
CA THR A 11 -6.09 -19.04 5.06
C THR A 11 -5.78 -17.54 5.03
N GLY A 12 -4.52 -17.16 4.82
CA GLY A 12 -4.01 -15.80 4.96
C GLY A 12 -3.42 -15.51 6.35
N ALA A 13 -3.65 -16.36 7.34
CA ALA A 13 -3.09 -16.15 8.68
C ALA A 13 -1.64 -16.59 8.81
N ASP A 14 -0.93 -15.99 9.77
CA ASP A 14 0.37 -16.44 10.25
C ASP A 14 0.34 -16.72 11.75
N VAL A 15 1.17 -17.69 12.14
CA VAL A 15 1.45 -17.92 13.56
C VAL A 15 2.27 -16.74 14.10
N PRO A 16 2.22 -16.46 15.42
CA PRO A 16 3.18 -15.55 16.03
C PRO A 16 4.62 -15.94 15.64
N PHE A 17 5.46 -14.95 15.36
CA PHE A 17 6.82 -15.13 14.82
C PHE A 17 6.93 -15.75 13.42
N GLY A 18 5.81 -15.95 12.72
CA GLY A 18 5.81 -16.30 11.30
C GLY A 18 6.40 -15.17 10.44
N ASN A 19 6.64 -15.47 9.16
CA ASN A 19 7.10 -14.49 8.18
C ASN A 19 5.92 -13.96 7.35
N PRO A 20 5.45 -12.71 7.57
CA PRO A 20 4.39 -12.11 6.77
C PRO A 20 4.79 -11.86 5.31
N LEU A 21 6.09 -11.81 5.02
CA LEU A 21 6.60 -11.44 3.69
C LEU A 21 6.48 -12.57 2.68
N ALA A 22 6.68 -13.81 3.15
CA ALA A 22 6.50 -15.02 2.35
C ALA A 22 5.10 -15.09 1.73
N ALA A 23 4.95 -15.78 0.61
CA ALA A 23 3.67 -15.96 -0.06
C ALA A 23 2.68 -16.72 0.83
N HIS A 24 1.42 -16.29 0.90
CA HIS A 24 0.35 -16.95 1.65
C HIS A 24 -0.42 -17.97 0.79
N GLY A 25 -0.41 -17.82 -0.53
CA GLY A 25 -1.13 -18.69 -1.46
C GLY A 25 -2.65 -18.47 -1.43
N VAL A 26 -3.08 -17.26 -1.07
CA VAL A 26 -4.49 -16.81 -1.10
C VAL A 26 -4.89 -16.30 -2.48
N ALA A 27 -6.16 -15.91 -2.67
CA ALA A 27 -6.67 -15.49 -3.97
C ALA A 27 -5.90 -14.31 -4.58
N MET A 28 -5.43 -13.38 -3.75
CA MET A 28 -4.64 -12.23 -4.18
C MET A 28 -3.66 -11.78 -3.09
N GLU A 29 -2.43 -11.48 -3.51
CA GLU A 29 -1.38 -10.85 -2.70
C GLU A 29 -0.87 -9.60 -3.41
N GLY A 30 -0.99 -8.44 -2.79
CA GLY A 30 -0.47 -7.16 -3.28
C GLY A 30 0.89 -6.85 -2.71
N TYR A 31 1.80 -6.44 -3.59
CA TYR A 31 3.13 -5.96 -3.27
C TYR A 31 3.27 -4.56 -3.82
N PHE A 32 3.73 -3.63 -2.98
CA PHE A 32 3.76 -2.22 -3.32
C PHE A 32 5.08 -1.60 -2.85
N TRP A 33 5.70 -0.85 -3.74
CA TRP A 33 6.86 -0.02 -3.47
C TRP A 33 6.56 1.42 -3.86
N ARG A 34 7.05 2.34 -3.05
CA ARG A 34 6.91 3.78 -3.27
C ARG A 34 8.25 4.46 -3.05
N PHE A 35 8.58 5.35 -3.97
CA PHE A 35 9.79 6.15 -4.01
C PHE A 35 9.41 7.61 -3.89
N THR A 36 10.04 8.34 -2.97
CA THR A 36 9.72 9.75 -2.69
C THR A 36 10.98 10.58 -2.76
N GLN A 37 10.98 11.62 -3.60
CA GLN A 37 12.03 12.62 -3.72
C GLN A 37 11.46 13.98 -3.32
N ARG A 38 11.72 14.39 -2.08
CA ARG A 38 11.18 15.62 -1.49
C ARG A 38 11.58 16.86 -2.29
N ASP A 39 12.85 16.95 -2.69
CA ASP A 39 13.42 18.16 -3.28
C ASP A 39 12.89 18.45 -4.68
N THR A 40 12.55 17.40 -5.44
CA THR A 40 11.95 17.53 -6.78
C THR A 40 10.42 17.44 -6.76
N GLY A 41 9.82 17.16 -5.59
CA GLY A 41 8.37 16.91 -5.48
C GLY A 41 7.92 15.64 -6.21
N ARG A 42 8.83 14.70 -6.50
CA ARG A 42 8.53 13.50 -7.29
C ARG A 42 8.18 12.31 -6.43
N VAL A 43 7.21 11.53 -6.91
CA VAL A 43 6.84 10.23 -6.37
C VAL A 43 6.71 9.23 -7.51
N LEU A 44 7.19 8.02 -7.28
CA LEU A 44 6.96 6.88 -8.16
C LEU A 44 6.46 5.71 -7.33
N ILE A 45 5.45 5.00 -7.84
CA ILE A 45 4.97 3.75 -7.25
C ILE A 45 5.11 2.62 -8.25
N ALA A 46 5.38 1.42 -7.74
CA ALA A 46 5.32 0.19 -8.48
C ALA A 46 4.54 -0.84 -7.68
N LEU A 47 3.60 -1.53 -8.33
CA LEU A 47 2.77 -2.54 -7.68
C LEU A 47 2.66 -3.81 -8.51
N ALA A 48 2.52 -4.92 -7.79
CA ALA A 48 2.18 -6.23 -8.33
C ALA A 48 1.12 -6.89 -7.45
N GLY A 49 -0.05 -7.16 -8.02
CA GLY A 49 -1.05 -8.06 -7.45
C GLY A 49 -0.86 -9.45 -8.03
N ILE A 50 -0.39 -10.40 -7.22
CA ILE A 50 -0.24 -11.81 -7.60
C ILE A 50 -1.58 -12.50 -7.33
N ASN A 51 -2.26 -12.87 -8.42
CA ASN A 51 -3.61 -13.42 -8.39
C ASN A 51 -3.56 -14.92 -8.62
N ARG A 52 -4.49 -15.65 -7.98
CA ARG A 52 -4.70 -17.08 -8.21
C ARG A 52 -6.07 -17.31 -8.82
N ALA A 53 -6.10 -18.12 -9.86
CA ALA A 53 -7.31 -18.63 -10.47
C ALA A 53 -7.19 -20.14 -10.75
N ALA A 54 -8.21 -20.71 -11.38
CA ALA A 54 -8.30 -22.16 -11.60
C ALA A 54 -7.31 -22.69 -12.64
N ASP A 55 -6.99 -21.88 -13.65
CA ASP A 55 -6.08 -22.17 -14.77
C ASP A 55 -4.62 -21.76 -14.52
N GLY A 56 -4.36 -20.94 -13.49
CA GLY A 56 -3.01 -20.61 -13.05
C GLY A 56 -2.92 -19.25 -12.33
N PRO A 57 -1.71 -18.90 -11.85
CA PRO A 57 -1.44 -17.58 -11.33
C PRO A 57 -1.19 -16.56 -12.45
N TRP A 58 -1.70 -15.34 -12.26
CA TRP A 58 -1.52 -14.20 -13.16
C TRP A 58 -1.27 -12.93 -12.33
N ALA A 59 -0.81 -11.85 -12.95
CA ALA A 59 -0.48 -10.61 -12.21
C ALA A 59 -1.23 -9.38 -12.72
N THR A 60 -1.62 -8.51 -11.79
CA THR A 60 -1.96 -7.11 -12.03
C THR A 60 -0.72 -6.28 -11.76
N LEU A 61 -0.18 -5.62 -12.77
CA LEU A 61 1.02 -4.78 -12.66
C LEU A 61 0.65 -3.31 -12.79
N GLY A 62 1.39 -2.45 -12.09
CA GLY A 62 1.21 -1.01 -12.20
C GLY A 62 2.50 -0.23 -11.93
N LEU A 63 2.70 0.85 -12.69
CA LEU A 63 3.71 1.87 -12.47
C LEU A 63 3.01 3.23 -12.57
N GLY A 64 3.09 4.04 -11.52
CA GLY A 64 2.41 5.35 -11.47
C GLY A 64 3.31 6.41 -10.88
N ALA A 65 3.16 7.66 -11.32
CA ALA A 65 4.06 8.74 -10.93
C ALA A 65 3.33 10.05 -10.64
N HIS A 66 3.96 10.87 -9.80
CA HIS A 66 3.58 12.24 -9.52
C HIS A 66 4.81 13.15 -9.60
N PRO A 67 4.69 14.37 -10.14
CA PRO A 67 3.48 14.94 -10.77
C PRO A 67 3.18 14.33 -12.15
N GLY A 68 2.10 14.78 -12.81
CA GLY A 68 1.81 14.48 -14.22
C GLY A 68 0.70 13.44 -14.48
N GLY A 69 0.17 12.79 -13.45
CA GLY A 69 -0.97 11.87 -13.61
C GLY A 69 -0.63 10.56 -14.37
N PHE A 70 0.66 10.24 -14.50
CA PHE A 70 1.12 9.07 -15.23
C PHE A 70 0.71 7.79 -14.49
N LEU A 71 0.03 6.89 -15.19
CA LEU A 71 -0.22 5.53 -14.76
C LEU A 71 -0.17 4.58 -15.95
N ARG A 72 0.71 3.58 -15.86
CA ARG A 72 0.72 2.41 -16.73
C ARG A 72 0.29 1.20 -15.92
N SER A 73 -0.67 0.43 -16.41
CA SER A 73 -1.04 -0.85 -15.80
C SER A 73 -1.21 -1.95 -16.85
N ALA A 74 -1.04 -3.20 -16.44
CA ALA A 74 -1.16 -4.36 -17.30
C ALA A 74 -1.67 -5.58 -16.52
N ALA A 75 -2.40 -6.46 -17.21
CA ALA A 75 -2.58 -7.84 -16.77
C ALA A 75 -1.47 -8.68 -17.43
N HIS A 76 -0.78 -9.50 -16.63
CA HIS A 76 0.31 -10.34 -17.10
C HIS A 76 -0.03 -11.83 -16.89
N PRO A 77 0.13 -12.70 -17.91
CA PRO A 77 -0.41 -14.06 -17.90
C PRO A 77 0.33 -15.03 -16.99
N VAL A 78 1.53 -14.65 -16.52
CA VAL A 78 2.33 -15.47 -15.59
C VAL A 78 2.69 -14.66 -14.37
N ALA A 79 2.63 -15.30 -13.20
CA ALA A 79 2.98 -14.69 -11.94
C ALA A 79 3.46 -15.71 -10.91
N SER A 80 4.32 -15.29 -9.99
CA SER A 80 4.68 -16.06 -8.81
C SER A 80 5.05 -15.15 -7.65
N ALA A 81 4.99 -15.70 -6.44
CA ALA A 81 5.41 -15.04 -5.20
C ALA A 81 6.36 -15.96 -4.42
N ASP A 82 7.34 -15.39 -3.73
CA ASP A 82 8.35 -16.15 -3.00
C ASP A 82 7.74 -16.82 -1.75
N PRO A 83 7.77 -18.16 -1.62
CA PRO A 83 7.20 -18.87 -0.47
C PRO A 83 8.03 -18.75 0.83
N HIS A 84 9.22 -18.16 0.77
CA HIS A 84 10.17 -18.09 1.89
C HIS A 84 10.46 -16.65 2.35
N GLY A 85 10.29 -15.67 1.48
CA GLY A 85 10.62 -14.27 1.73
C GLY A 85 9.73 -13.27 0.98
N LEU A 86 10.14 -12.00 0.98
CA LEU A 86 9.48 -11.00 0.13
C LEU A 86 9.89 -11.23 -1.32
N GLY A 87 8.93 -11.56 -2.19
CA GLY A 87 9.17 -11.64 -3.63
C GLY A 87 7.88 -11.68 -4.43
N ALA A 88 7.84 -10.90 -5.51
CA ALA A 88 6.75 -10.85 -6.49
C ALA A 88 7.33 -10.79 -7.90
N PHE A 89 6.87 -11.69 -8.77
CA PHE A 89 7.46 -11.91 -10.08
C PHE A 89 6.38 -12.07 -11.14
N ALA A 90 6.60 -11.50 -12.33
CA ALA A 90 5.74 -11.65 -13.50
C ALA A 90 6.59 -11.67 -14.76
N GLY A 91 7.13 -12.84 -15.11
CA GLY A 91 8.03 -13.01 -16.25
C GLY A 91 9.21 -12.03 -16.21
N SER A 92 9.51 -11.39 -17.34
CA SER A 92 10.49 -10.30 -17.42
C SER A 92 9.91 -8.92 -17.09
N ALA A 93 8.58 -8.79 -16.97
CA ALA A 93 7.90 -7.52 -16.80
C ALA A 93 7.97 -6.99 -15.36
N PHE A 94 8.09 -7.88 -14.36
CA PHE A 94 8.17 -7.48 -12.95
C PHE A 94 9.05 -8.43 -12.15
N HIS A 95 9.99 -7.87 -11.40
CA HIS A 95 10.83 -8.56 -10.43
C HIS A 95 11.04 -7.68 -9.20
N GLY A 96 10.23 -7.91 -8.17
CA GLY A 96 10.28 -7.18 -6.91
C GLY A 96 10.73 -8.09 -5.77
N THR A 97 11.77 -7.67 -5.06
CA THR A 97 12.35 -8.37 -3.91
C THR A 97 12.65 -7.37 -2.80
N ARG A 98 13.31 -7.82 -1.73
CA ARG A 98 13.66 -6.97 -0.59
C ARG A 98 14.73 -5.93 -0.91
N ASP A 99 15.61 -6.19 -1.87
CA ASP A 99 16.77 -5.36 -2.24
C ASP A 99 16.76 -4.87 -3.69
N ARG A 100 15.92 -5.44 -4.56
CA ARG A 100 15.83 -5.03 -5.96
C ARG A 100 14.37 -4.89 -6.40
N LEU A 101 14.10 -3.85 -7.18
CA LEU A 101 12.89 -3.74 -7.96
C LEU A 101 13.24 -3.44 -9.42
N ARG A 102 12.79 -4.31 -10.32
CA ARG A 102 12.84 -4.09 -11.77
C ARG A 102 11.46 -4.27 -12.35
N VAL A 103 11.01 -3.29 -13.12
CA VAL A 103 9.72 -3.31 -13.83
C VAL A 103 9.93 -2.80 -15.25
N ASP A 104 9.34 -3.49 -16.23
CA ASP A 104 9.27 -3.06 -17.62
C ASP A 104 7.86 -3.29 -18.16
N LEU A 105 7.07 -2.22 -18.21
CA LEU A 105 5.72 -2.23 -18.80
C LEU A 105 5.70 -1.60 -20.21
N GLY A 106 6.86 -1.56 -20.86
CA GLY A 106 7.05 -0.96 -22.18
C GLY A 106 7.74 0.41 -22.14
N PRO A 107 7.92 1.04 -23.32
CA PRO A 107 8.55 2.35 -23.43
C PRO A 107 7.89 3.41 -22.54
N GLY A 108 8.72 4.16 -21.80
CA GLY A 108 8.24 5.19 -20.87
C GLY A 108 7.58 4.67 -19.59
N ALA A 109 7.70 3.38 -19.28
CA ALA A 109 7.13 2.77 -18.07
C ALA A 109 8.08 1.73 -17.48
N ARG A 110 9.24 2.18 -16.98
CA ARG A 110 10.30 1.30 -16.47
C ARG A 110 10.86 1.80 -15.15
N ILE A 111 11.33 0.88 -14.32
CA ILE A 111 12.15 1.19 -13.15
C ILE A 111 13.16 0.08 -12.97
N ASP A 112 14.38 0.43 -12.60
CA ASP A 112 15.39 -0.51 -12.17
C ASP A 112 16.23 0.09 -11.04
N VAL A 113 15.97 -0.39 -9.81
CA VAL A 113 16.57 0.16 -8.60
C VAL A 113 17.03 -0.92 -7.63
N ARG A 114 18.16 -0.65 -6.97
CA ARG A 114 18.58 -1.32 -5.74
C ARG A 114 18.05 -0.55 -4.53
N ILE A 115 17.68 -1.25 -3.48
CA ILE A 115 17.20 -0.67 -2.22
C ILE A 115 18.27 -0.88 -1.15
N THR A 116 18.76 0.22 -0.58
CA THR A 116 19.80 0.28 0.45
C THR A 116 19.26 0.92 1.73
N ASP A 117 20.06 0.88 2.81
CA ASP A 117 19.77 1.51 4.10
C ASP A 117 18.37 1.23 4.67
N ARG A 118 17.92 -0.02 4.52
CA ARG A 118 16.55 -0.43 4.85
C ARG A 118 16.27 -0.29 6.34
N PHE A 119 15.29 0.55 6.65
CA PHE A 119 14.63 0.60 7.94
C PHE A 119 13.35 -0.23 7.89
N GLU A 120 13.47 -1.46 8.37
CA GLU A 120 12.39 -2.45 8.28
C GLU A 120 11.55 -2.52 9.54
N TRP A 121 10.40 -3.18 9.41
CA TRP A 121 9.53 -3.47 10.52
C TRP A 121 10.26 -4.15 11.69
N PRO A 122 10.34 -3.53 12.88
CA PRO A 122 11.23 -4.01 13.95
C PRO A 122 10.62 -5.12 14.80
N ARG A 123 9.30 -5.35 14.72
CA ARG A 123 8.62 -6.32 15.61
C ARG A 123 8.64 -7.72 15.00
N ARG A 124 9.41 -8.61 15.63
CA ARG A 124 9.51 -10.03 15.21
C ARG A 124 8.27 -10.88 15.49
N ARG A 125 7.42 -10.48 16.44
CA ARG A 125 6.26 -11.29 16.89
C ARG A 125 5.06 -11.20 15.95
N LEU A 126 4.74 -10.00 15.49
CA LEU A 126 3.52 -9.67 14.75
C LEU A 126 3.80 -8.59 13.70
N GLY A 127 3.16 -8.69 12.54
CA GLY A 127 3.21 -7.70 11.46
C GLY A 127 2.26 -6.50 11.67
N GLY A 128 1.96 -5.78 10.59
CA GLY A 128 1.15 -4.55 10.60
C GLY A 128 -0.28 -4.77 11.10
N SER A 129 -0.90 -5.87 10.66
CA SER A 129 -2.20 -6.36 11.14
C SER A 129 -2.23 -6.77 12.62
N SER A 130 -1.10 -6.78 13.35
CA SER A 130 -1.07 -7.12 14.78
C SER A 130 -1.69 -8.51 15.03
N VAL A 131 -2.53 -8.69 16.05
CA VAL A 131 -3.17 -9.98 16.37
C VAL A 131 -4.11 -10.49 15.28
N PHE A 132 -4.62 -9.62 14.38
CA PHE A 132 -5.45 -10.06 13.25
C PHE A 132 -4.70 -10.95 12.28
N HIS A 133 -3.36 -10.87 12.26
CA HIS A 133 -2.52 -11.76 11.48
C HIS A 133 -2.75 -13.23 11.83
N THR A 134 -3.17 -13.56 13.06
CA THR A 134 -3.40 -14.95 13.49
C THR A 134 -4.84 -15.40 13.27
N VAL A 135 -5.73 -14.54 12.76
CA VAL A 135 -7.12 -14.89 12.50
C VAL A 135 -7.23 -15.41 11.08
N PRO A 136 -7.65 -16.66 10.84
CA PRO A 136 -7.73 -17.23 9.51
C PRO A 136 -8.84 -16.58 8.68
N ALA A 137 -8.65 -16.57 7.37
CA ALA A 137 -9.67 -16.26 6.37
C ALA A 137 -10.25 -14.85 6.44
N LEU A 138 -9.49 -13.87 6.93
CA LEU A 138 -9.89 -12.47 6.79
C LEU A 138 -9.87 -12.05 5.33
N ASN A 139 -10.76 -11.12 5.00
CA ASN A 139 -10.81 -10.51 3.69
C ASN A 139 -9.62 -9.60 3.41
N GLN A 140 -8.91 -9.10 4.45
CA GLN A 140 -7.74 -8.25 4.28
C GLN A 140 -6.72 -8.43 5.42
N TYR A 141 -5.45 -8.42 5.03
CA TYR A 141 -4.28 -8.28 5.89
C TYR A 141 -3.36 -7.22 5.30
N TRP A 142 -2.54 -6.60 6.14
CA TRP A 142 -1.66 -5.50 5.77
C TRP A 142 -0.36 -5.54 6.59
N HIS A 143 0.75 -5.31 5.90
CA HIS A 143 2.06 -5.25 6.51
C HIS A 143 2.99 -4.24 5.81
N PRO A 144 3.26 -3.09 6.46
CA PRO A 144 4.27 -2.14 5.99
C PRO A 144 5.65 -2.64 6.42
N TRP A 145 6.32 -3.39 5.56
CA TRP A 145 7.55 -4.10 5.91
C TRP A 145 8.79 -3.21 5.82
N LEU A 146 8.78 -2.21 4.92
CA LEU A 146 9.85 -1.23 4.74
C LEU A 146 9.32 0.16 5.09
N LEU A 147 9.78 0.71 6.20
CA LEU A 147 9.38 2.01 6.73
C LEU A 147 10.37 3.12 6.33
N GLY A 148 11.51 2.75 5.75
CA GLY A 148 12.50 3.67 5.22
C GLY A 148 13.58 2.90 4.46
N GLY A 149 14.29 3.60 3.60
CA GLY A 149 15.36 3.06 2.77
C GLY A 149 15.81 4.10 1.77
N ARG A 150 16.81 3.76 0.97
CA ARG A 150 17.28 4.59 -0.15
C ARG A 150 17.24 3.77 -1.43
N ALA A 151 16.88 4.42 -2.52
CA ALA A 151 16.97 3.82 -3.84
C ALA A 151 18.31 4.21 -4.48
N GLU A 152 18.83 3.31 -5.30
CA GLU A 152 19.90 3.59 -6.24
C GLU A 152 19.49 3.05 -7.61
N GLY A 153 19.47 3.89 -8.63
CA GLY A 153 19.03 3.55 -9.97
C GLY A 153 18.07 4.59 -10.54
N TRP A 154 17.11 4.13 -11.32
CA TRP A 154 16.39 5.03 -12.23
C TRP A 154 14.98 4.55 -12.57
N ALA A 155 14.19 5.46 -13.14
CA ALA A 155 12.93 5.14 -13.81
C ALA A 155 12.79 5.89 -15.15
N ASP A 156 12.09 5.26 -16.11
CA ASP A 156 11.56 5.94 -17.28
C ASP A 156 10.07 6.15 -17.06
N VAL A 157 9.65 7.41 -17.03
CA VAL A 157 8.27 7.84 -16.76
C VAL A 157 7.82 8.75 -17.91
N ASP A 158 6.86 8.29 -18.70
CA ASP A 158 6.32 9.01 -19.87
C ASP A 158 7.41 9.51 -20.85
N GLY A 159 8.48 8.73 -21.00
CA GLY A 159 9.62 9.07 -21.85
C GLY A 159 10.68 9.97 -21.20
N GLU A 160 10.45 10.44 -19.98
CA GLU A 160 11.45 11.16 -19.17
C GLU A 160 12.25 10.17 -18.31
N ARG A 161 13.57 10.36 -18.29
CA ARG A 161 14.47 9.63 -17.38
C ARG A 161 14.53 10.32 -16.03
N TRP A 162 14.12 9.61 -14.98
CA TRP A 162 14.29 10.03 -13.60
C TRP A 162 15.48 9.31 -12.97
N ASP A 163 16.39 10.09 -12.40
CA ASP A 163 17.38 9.59 -11.45
C ASP A 163 16.69 9.41 -10.08
N LEU A 164 16.78 8.22 -9.51
CA LEU A 164 16.18 7.86 -8.24
C LEU A 164 17.21 7.71 -7.11
N ASP A 165 18.49 8.00 -7.36
CA ASP A 165 19.52 7.92 -6.34
C ASP A 165 19.15 8.77 -5.12
N GLY A 166 19.18 8.12 -3.95
CA GLY A 166 18.83 8.74 -2.67
C GLY A 166 17.32 8.90 -2.40
N ALA A 167 16.43 8.52 -3.33
CA ALA A 167 14.98 8.56 -3.10
C ALA A 167 14.61 7.74 -1.86
N GLN A 168 13.71 8.26 -1.02
CA GLN A 168 13.20 7.51 0.13
C GLN A 168 12.32 6.37 -0.36
N VAL A 169 12.47 5.18 0.23
CA VAL A 169 11.68 4.00 -0.15
C VAL A 169 10.74 3.59 0.97
N TYR A 170 9.50 3.30 0.60
CA TYR A 170 8.51 2.60 1.39
C TYR A 170 8.09 1.32 0.66
N GLY A 171 7.76 0.28 1.43
CA GLY A 171 7.33 -0.99 0.89
C GLY A 171 6.32 -1.68 1.79
N GLU A 172 5.27 -2.23 1.18
CA GLU A 172 4.26 -2.99 1.89
C GLU A 172 3.82 -4.24 1.13
N LYS A 173 3.17 -5.11 1.91
CA LYS A 173 2.45 -6.26 1.41
C LYS A 173 1.04 -6.27 1.99
N ASN A 174 0.05 -6.54 1.14
CA ASN A 174 -1.33 -6.81 1.55
C ASN A 174 -1.80 -8.11 0.90
N TRP A 175 -2.79 -8.77 1.50
CA TRP A 175 -3.37 -9.98 0.95
C TRP A 175 -4.74 -10.23 1.55
N GLY A 176 -5.52 -11.10 0.92
CA GLY A 176 -6.86 -11.40 1.38
C GLY A 176 -7.36 -12.71 0.81
N ARG A 177 -8.21 -13.42 1.56
CA ARG A 177 -8.79 -14.68 1.09
C ARG A 177 -9.67 -14.49 -0.16
N GLY A 178 -10.35 -13.36 -0.26
CA GLY A 178 -11.35 -13.07 -1.32
C GLY A 178 -10.98 -11.92 -2.26
N GLY A 179 -9.76 -11.39 -2.20
CA GLY A 179 -9.38 -10.16 -2.90
C GLY A 179 -9.59 -8.91 -2.04
N PHE A 180 -9.79 -7.76 -2.69
CA PHE A 180 -9.96 -6.47 -2.02
C PHE A 180 -11.28 -6.40 -1.23
N PRO A 181 -11.31 -5.69 -0.09
CA PRO A 181 -12.54 -5.43 0.65
C PRO A 181 -13.51 -4.54 -0.15
N GLU A 182 -14.79 -4.51 0.25
CA GLU A 182 -15.81 -3.66 -0.37
C GLU A 182 -15.45 -2.17 -0.33
N ALA A 183 -14.88 -1.74 0.80
CA ALA A 183 -14.36 -0.41 1.01
C ALA A 183 -13.11 -0.47 1.90
N TRP A 184 -12.10 0.31 1.52
CA TRP A 184 -10.88 0.50 2.29
C TRP A 184 -10.36 1.92 2.13
N TRP A 185 -9.49 2.31 3.05
CA TRP A 185 -8.72 3.53 2.98
C TRP A 185 -7.28 3.20 3.30
N TRP A 186 -6.39 3.87 2.60
CA TRP A 186 -4.96 3.69 2.79
C TRP A 186 -4.27 5.05 2.71
N GLY A 187 -3.13 5.16 3.35
CA GLY A 187 -2.24 6.26 3.11
C GLY A 187 -0.84 6.01 3.61
N GLN A 188 0.12 6.66 2.95
CA GLN A 188 1.52 6.62 3.32
C GLN A 188 2.17 7.96 3.05
N ALA A 189 3.07 8.40 3.93
CA ALA A 189 3.85 9.60 3.72
C ALA A 189 5.31 9.39 4.13
N GLN A 190 6.19 9.81 3.24
CA GLN A 190 7.58 10.22 3.47
C GLN A 190 7.72 11.68 2.99
N GLY A 191 8.93 12.24 2.91
CA GLY A 191 9.12 13.64 2.51
C GLY A 191 8.78 14.68 3.59
N PHE A 192 8.75 14.27 4.86
CA PHE A 192 8.77 15.20 5.99
C PHE A 192 10.11 15.94 6.09
N ASP A 193 10.17 16.99 6.89
CA ASP A 193 11.42 17.73 7.14
C ASP A 193 12.53 16.84 7.71
N ASP A 194 12.18 15.85 8.55
CA ASP A 194 13.10 14.78 8.91
C ASP A 194 12.87 13.56 7.99
N PRO A 195 13.85 13.16 7.16
CA PRO A 195 13.71 12.09 6.18
C PRO A 195 13.66 10.68 6.79
N ARG A 196 13.69 10.56 8.12
CA ARG A 196 13.50 9.29 8.84
C ARG A 196 12.05 9.09 9.30
N VAL A 197 11.21 10.12 9.21
CA VAL A 197 9.78 10.00 9.53
C VAL A 197 9.07 9.28 8.40
N CYS A 198 8.31 8.24 8.78
CA CYS A 198 7.36 7.57 7.88
C CYS A 198 6.04 7.41 8.60
N VAL A 199 4.95 7.80 7.94
CA VAL A 199 3.59 7.57 8.40
C VAL A 199 2.93 6.63 7.41
N ALA A 200 2.26 5.59 7.90
CA ALA A 200 1.46 4.71 7.06
C ALA A 200 0.19 4.29 7.81
N PHE A 201 -0.92 4.17 7.11
CA PHE A 201 -2.15 3.66 7.66
C PHE A 201 -2.90 2.84 6.62
N ALA A 202 -3.64 1.85 7.10
CA ALA A 202 -4.56 1.09 6.28
C ALA A 202 -5.76 0.72 7.14
N GLY A 203 -6.94 0.82 6.57
CA GLY A 203 -8.16 0.35 7.20
C GLY A 203 -9.22 0.00 6.19
N GLY A 204 -10.27 -0.62 6.70
CA GLY A 204 -11.39 -1.04 5.87
C GLY A 204 -12.39 -1.86 6.65
N VAL A 205 -13.39 -2.32 5.93
CA VAL A 205 -14.42 -3.20 6.48
C VAL A 205 -13.87 -4.62 6.54
N VAL A 206 -13.62 -5.10 7.76
CA VAL A 206 -13.20 -6.48 8.02
C VAL A 206 -14.43 -7.33 8.30
N THR A 207 -14.53 -8.47 7.62
CA THR A 207 -15.60 -9.45 7.84
C THR A 207 -15.04 -10.77 8.36
N ALA A 208 -15.70 -11.31 9.38
CA ALA A 208 -15.41 -12.63 9.94
C ALA A 208 -16.74 -13.32 10.30
N GLY A 209 -17.27 -14.12 9.37
CA GLY A 209 -18.61 -14.68 9.49
C GLY A 209 -19.68 -13.56 9.57
N PRO A 210 -20.55 -13.53 10.59
CA PRO A 210 -21.58 -12.50 10.73
C PRO A 210 -21.04 -11.15 11.25
N LEU A 211 -19.78 -11.10 11.71
CA LEU A 211 -19.19 -9.87 12.23
C LEU A 211 -18.71 -9.00 11.08
N ARG A 212 -19.16 -7.74 11.05
CA ARG A 212 -18.71 -6.67 10.16
C ARG A 212 -18.23 -5.51 11.01
N THR A 213 -16.97 -5.13 10.90
CA THR A 213 -16.40 -4.04 11.70
C THR A 213 -15.35 -3.27 10.90
N GLU A 214 -15.20 -1.99 11.21
CA GLU A 214 -14.14 -1.17 10.65
C GLU A 214 -12.89 -1.26 11.52
N VAL A 215 -11.77 -1.58 10.90
CA VAL A 215 -10.48 -1.62 11.58
C VAL A 215 -9.52 -0.70 10.84
N THR A 216 -8.89 0.22 11.57
CA THR A 216 -7.81 1.07 11.05
C THR A 216 -6.54 0.83 11.84
N ALA A 217 -5.45 0.52 11.16
CA ALA A 217 -4.11 0.47 11.72
C ALA A 217 -3.32 1.69 11.30
N VAL A 218 -2.55 2.26 12.22
CA VAL A 218 -1.63 3.37 11.97
C VAL A 218 -0.24 3.00 12.45
N VAL A 219 0.74 3.30 11.63
CA VAL A 219 2.18 3.10 11.88
C VAL A 219 2.88 4.43 11.71
N VAL A 220 3.69 4.81 12.70
CA VAL A 220 4.56 5.99 12.65
C VAL A 220 5.98 5.58 13.03
N ALA A 221 6.92 5.76 12.12
CA ALA A 221 8.35 5.69 12.39
C ALA A 221 8.87 7.07 12.79
N LEU A 222 9.60 7.14 13.90
CA LEU A 222 10.21 8.35 14.42
C LEU A 222 11.70 8.43 14.07
N PRO A 223 12.29 9.65 14.09
CA PRO A 223 13.72 9.84 13.77
C PRO A 223 14.70 9.08 14.66
N ASP A 224 14.28 8.76 15.89
CA ASP A 224 15.06 7.99 16.87
C ASP A 224 14.99 6.47 16.63
N GLY A 225 14.32 6.02 15.56
CA GLY A 225 14.14 4.61 15.23
C GLY A 225 12.95 3.95 15.94
N THR A 226 12.20 4.67 16.77
CA THR A 226 10.99 4.15 17.41
C THR A 226 9.88 3.96 16.37
N VAL A 227 9.27 2.78 16.34
CA VAL A 227 8.07 2.51 15.52
C VAL A 227 6.84 2.36 16.41
N VAL A 228 5.93 3.32 16.32
CA VAL A 228 4.63 3.27 17.00
C VAL A 228 3.62 2.60 16.07
N ARG A 229 2.85 1.65 16.61
CA ARG A 229 1.69 1.07 15.92
C ARG A 229 0.49 1.08 16.84
N VAL A 230 -0.61 1.63 16.37
CA VAL A 230 -1.92 1.64 17.03
C VAL A 230 -2.99 1.12 16.06
N GLY A 231 -4.24 0.97 16.53
CA GLY A 231 -5.32 0.39 15.74
C GLY A 231 -5.67 -1.05 16.11
N ASN A 232 -5.40 -1.47 17.35
CA ASN A 232 -5.99 -2.70 17.88
C ASN A 232 -7.36 -2.32 18.47
N PRO A 233 -8.46 -2.95 18.04
CA PRO A 233 -9.76 -2.75 18.66
C PRO A 233 -9.67 -2.89 20.17
N VAL A 234 -10.40 -2.02 20.88
CA VAL A 234 -10.42 -1.89 22.35
C VAL A 234 -9.10 -1.38 22.97
N LEU A 235 -7.95 -1.97 22.63
CA LEU A 235 -6.66 -1.65 23.27
C LEU A 235 -6.04 -0.33 22.79
N SER A 236 -6.20 -0.01 21.51
CA SER A 236 -5.66 1.20 20.90
C SER A 236 -6.49 1.65 19.70
N PRO A 237 -7.81 1.88 19.86
CA PRO A 237 -8.71 2.13 18.74
C PRO A 237 -8.27 3.38 17.96
N VAL A 238 -8.41 3.32 16.64
CA VAL A 238 -8.26 4.46 15.74
C VAL A 238 -9.56 4.58 14.96
N ARG A 239 -10.16 5.77 14.97
CA ARG A 239 -11.31 6.10 14.15
C ARG A 239 -10.80 6.74 12.87
N ALA A 240 -11.41 6.38 11.75
CA ALA A 240 -11.16 7.00 10.46
C ALA A 240 -12.45 7.63 9.95
N ARG A 241 -12.34 8.83 9.40
CA ARG A 241 -13.37 9.44 8.55
C ARG A 241 -12.69 9.78 7.24
N VAL A 242 -13.15 9.15 6.18
CA VAL A 242 -12.58 9.29 4.85
C VAL A 242 -13.69 9.68 3.89
N ASP A 243 -13.43 10.72 3.11
CA ASP A 243 -14.25 11.13 1.98
C ASP A 243 -13.38 11.25 0.71
N ASP A 244 -13.92 11.84 -0.36
CA ASP A 244 -13.27 11.84 -1.67
C ASP A 244 -11.96 12.63 -1.69
N GLU A 245 -11.78 13.55 -0.74
CA GLU A 245 -10.68 14.49 -0.71
C GLU A 245 -10.01 14.60 0.67
N SER A 246 -10.58 14.00 1.72
CA SER A 246 -10.09 14.11 3.09
C SER A 246 -9.98 12.78 3.83
N TRP A 247 -8.89 12.63 4.61
CA TRP A 247 -8.62 11.49 5.48
C TRP A 247 -8.36 12.00 6.88
N GLN A 248 -9.27 11.74 7.83
CA GLN A 248 -9.12 12.15 9.22
C GLN A 248 -9.03 10.92 10.10
N LEU A 249 -7.87 10.67 10.69
CA LEU A 249 -7.65 9.56 11.60
C LEU A 249 -7.29 10.08 12.99
N SER A 250 -7.94 9.56 14.02
CA SER A 250 -7.60 9.88 15.40
C SER A 250 -7.80 8.71 16.34
N GLY A 251 -6.89 8.58 17.31
CA GLY A 251 -6.99 7.56 18.33
C GLY A 251 -5.65 7.16 18.90
N GLY A 252 -5.57 5.95 19.44
CA GLY A 252 -4.38 5.43 20.08
C GLY A 252 -4.67 4.70 21.38
N SER A 253 -3.67 4.58 22.24
CA SER A 253 -3.69 3.88 23.52
C SER A 253 -3.55 4.86 24.69
N ARG A 254 -3.55 4.34 25.94
CA ARG A 254 -3.29 5.16 27.14
C ARG A 254 -1.97 5.95 27.09
N ARG A 255 -0.95 5.42 26.39
CA ARG A 255 0.38 6.05 26.31
C ARG A 255 0.60 6.85 25.03
N TRP A 256 -0.07 6.48 23.94
CA TRP A 256 0.18 7.05 22.62
C TRP A 256 -1.11 7.57 22.03
N SER A 257 -1.15 8.82 21.59
CA SER A 257 -2.24 9.34 20.75
C SER A 257 -1.69 9.81 19.41
N VAL A 258 -2.48 9.59 18.36
CA VAL A 258 -2.17 10.01 16.98
C VAL A 258 -3.35 10.75 16.41
N GLU A 259 -3.06 11.83 15.70
CA GLU A 259 -3.98 12.56 14.84
C GLU A 259 -3.33 12.71 13.47
N ILE A 260 -4.03 12.30 12.42
CA ILE A 260 -3.59 12.42 11.03
C ILE A 260 -4.69 13.12 10.24
N ARG A 261 -4.28 14.06 9.40
CA ARG A 261 -5.14 14.70 8.39
C ARG A 261 -4.48 14.59 7.03
N GLY A 262 -5.13 13.91 6.11
CA GLY A 262 -4.78 13.83 4.70
C GLY A 262 -5.74 14.65 3.87
N GLU A 263 -5.22 15.31 2.83
CA GLU A 263 -5.99 16.11 1.88
C GLU A 263 -5.41 15.90 0.47
N ALA A 264 -6.28 15.63 -0.50
CA ALA A 264 -5.90 15.58 -1.91
C ALA A 264 -7.11 15.93 -2.79
N ARG A 265 -6.88 16.58 -3.94
CA ARG A 265 -7.97 16.92 -4.85
C ARG A 265 -8.40 15.69 -5.61
N ARG A 266 -9.72 15.45 -5.68
CA ARG A 266 -10.30 14.29 -6.36
C ARG A 266 -9.90 14.20 -7.83
N GLY A 267 -9.69 15.34 -8.49
CA GLY A 267 -9.26 15.42 -9.89
C GLY A 267 -7.84 14.87 -10.12
N ASP A 268 -7.00 14.88 -9.10
CA ASP A 268 -5.59 14.45 -9.18
C ASP A 268 -5.43 12.94 -8.92
N ALA A 269 -6.53 12.24 -8.62
CA ALA A 269 -6.52 10.81 -8.35
C ALA A 269 -6.21 9.99 -9.61
N HIS A 270 -5.38 8.97 -9.45
CA HIS A 270 -5.30 7.85 -10.36
C HIS A 270 -6.43 6.88 -10.07
N VAL A 271 -6.98 6.27 -11.13
CA VAL A 271 -7.95 5.17 -10.97
C VAL A 271 -7.17 3.87 -11.04
N LEU A 272 -6.87 3.28 -9.87
CA LEU A 272 -6.08 2.05 -9.83
C LEU A 272 -6.93 0.83 -10.20
N PRO A 273 -6.34 -0.12 -10.94
CA PRO A 273 -6.95 -1.40 -11.19
C PRO A 273 -6.93 -2.28 -9.95
N VAL A 274 -8.06 -2.93 -9.66
CA VAL A 274 -8.12 -4.08 -8.75
C VAL A 274 -8.42 -5.35 -9.54
N PRO A 275 -7.79 -6.48 -9.21
CA PRO A 275 -8.07 -7.74 -9.86
C PRO A 275 -9.40 -8.31 -9.43
N LEU A 276 -10.07 -8.97 -10.38
CA LEU A 276 -11.07 -10.00 -10.11
C LEU A 276 -10.41 -11.35 -10.40
N PRO A 277 -9.77 -12.02 -9.43
CA PRO A 277 -8.84 -13.13 -9.68
C PRO A 277 -9.44 -14.24 -10.55
N ASN A 278 -10.65 -14.69 -10.22
CA ASN A 278 -11.35 -15.76 -10.95
C ASN A 278 -11.83 -15.36 -12.35
N GLN A 279 -11.81 -14.07 -12.69
CA GLN A 279 -12.25 -13.55 -13.99
C GLN A 279 -11.09 -13.11 -14.89
N HIS A 280 -9.84 -13.25 -14.45
CA HIS A 280 -8.65 -12.90 -15.25
C HIS A 280 -8.65 -11.46 -15.78
N ARG A 281 -9.23 -10.54 -15.01
CA ARG A 281 -9.29 -9.15 -15.44
C ARG A 281 -9.14 -8.18 -14.29
N ASN A 282 -8.70 -6.99 -14.66
CA ASN A 282 -8.67 -5.83 -13.80
C ASN A 282 -9.93 -5.01 -14.01
N VAL A 283 -10.43 -4.40 -12.94
CA VAL A 283 -11.50 -3.41 -12.98
C VAL A 283 -11.07 -2.14 -12.23
N PRO A 284 -11.64 -0.97 -12.55
CA PRO A 284 -11.49 0.22 -11.73
C PRO A 284 -11.86 -0.09 -10.27
N GLY A 285 -10.94 0.15 -9.34
CA GLY A 285 -11.11 -0.28 -7.96
C GLY A 285 -10.91 0.78 -6.90
N ALA A 286 -10.06 1.77 -7.14
CA ALA A 286 -9.73 2.79 -6.15
C ALA A 286 -9.32 4.12 -6.76
N LEU A 287 -9.45 5.17 -5.95
CA LEU A 287 -8.90 6.49 -6.20
C LEU A 287 -7.62 6.64 -5.39
N GLU A 288 -6.47 6.68 -6.06
CA GLU A 288 -5.15 6.80 -5.46
C GLU A 288 -4.53 8.16 -5.79
N HIS A 289 -4.23 8.94 -4.76
CA HIS A 289 -3.48 10.17 -4.88
C HIS A 289 -2.02 9.90 -4.56
N LEU A 290 -1.11 10.31 -5.44
CA LEU A 290 0.32 10.09 -5.24
C LEU A 290 1.05 11.28 -4.61
N GLY A 291 0.43 12.46 -4.59
CA GLY A 291 1.03 13.71 -4.11
C GLY A 291 0.08 14.54 -3.24
N GLY A 292 -0.63 13.88 -2.32
CA GLY A 292 -1.50 14.55 -1.35
C GLY A 292 -0.71 15.23 -0.23
N ARG A 293 -1.40 16.06 0.57
CA ARG A 293 -0.87 16.62 1.81
C ARG A 293 -1.26 15.71 2.97
N LEU A 294 -0.34 15.43 3.88
CA LEU A 294 -0.61 14.74 5.14
C LEU A 294 0.05 15.47 6.28
N SER A 295 -0.71 15.81 7.33
CA SER A 295 -0.17 16.23 8.62
C SER A 295 -0.37 15.15 9.68
N VAL A 296 0.58 15.06 10.60
CA VAL A 296 0.53 14.12 11.72
C VAL A 296 0.93 14.81 13.01
N THR A 297 0.20 14.52 14.08
CA THR A 297 0.61 14.79 15.45
C THR A 297 0.63 13.47 16.21
N LEU A 298 1.76 13.12 16.79
CA LEU A 298 1.92 11.96 17.66
C LEU A 298 2.36 12.43 19.04
N SER A 299 1.65 11.99 20.08
CA SER A 299 1.97 12.31 21.47
C SER A 299 2.23 11.05 22.29
N HIS A 300 3.18 11.13 23.21
CA HIS A 300 3.47 10.11 24.22
C HIS A 300 3.24 10.68 25.62
N ASN A 301 2.32 10.07 26.38
CA ASN A 301 1.88 10.52 27.69
C ASN A 301 1.52 12.02 27.72
N GLY A 302 0.75 12.47 26.72
CA GLY A 302 0.29 13.86 26.58
C GLY A 302 1.35 14.84 26.05
N ARG A 303 2.60 14.42 25.83
CA ARG A 303 3.66 15.27 25.26
C ARG A 303 3.82 14.99 23.77
N CYS A 304 3.83 16.03 22.95
CA CYS A 304 4.10 15.91 21.52
C CYS A 304 5.50 15.30 21.30
N ARG A 305 5.56 14.24 20.50
CA ARG A 305 6.79 13.56 20.07
C ARG A 305 7.09 13.78 18.59
N LEU A 306 6.06 14.01 17.79
CA LEU A 306 6.15 14.37 16.39
C LEU A 306 4.98 15.31 16.08
N SER A 307 5.29 16.41 15.40
CA SER A 307 4.32 17.23 14.67
C SER A 307 4.98 17.56 13.34
N GLY A 308 4.34 17.23 12.23
CA GLY A 308 4.95 17.41 10.92
C GLY A 308 3.95 17.26 9.79
N ALA A 309 4.35 17.71 8.61
CA ALA A 309 3.58 17.56 7.39
C ALA A 309 4.45 17.06 6.24
N SER A 310 3.82 16.34 5.32
CA SER A 310 4.35 15.98 4.01
C SER A 310 3.40 16.49 2.92
N HIS A 311 3.96 16.85 1.78
CA HIS A 311 3.23 17.25 0.57
C HIS A 311 3.28 16.18 -0.53
N LEU A 312 3.78 14.99 -0.19
CA LEU A 312 3.97 13.86 -1.10
C LEU A 312 3.36 12.60 -0.49
N ALA A 313 2.14 12.72 0.06
CA ALA A 313 1.41 11.61 0.65
C ALA A 313 0.70 10.79 -0.43
N GLY A 314 0.81 9.47 -0.32
CA GLY A 314 -0.10 8.51 -0.90
C GLY A 314 -1.41 8.50 -0.11
N LEU A 315 -2.55 8.67 -0.77
CA LEU A 315 -3.87 8.65 -0.13
C LEU A 315 -4.88 7.92 -1.04
N GLU A 316 -5.39 6.80 -0.54
CA GLU A 316 -6.30 5.94 -1.28
C GLU A 316 -7.70 5.94 -0.64
N TRP A 317 -8.72 6.02 -1.50
CA TRP A 317 -10.06 5.56 -1.16
C TRP A 317 -10.51 4.47 -2.13
N GLY A 318 -10.60 3.25 -1.60
CA GLY A 318 -10.99 2.08 -2.34
C GLY A 318 -12.48 1.77 -2.31
N GLY A 319 -12.96 1.29 -3.45
CA GLY A 319 -14.32 0.80 -3.65
C GLY A 319 -14.69 0.81 -5.13
N ILE A 320 -15.09 -0.35 -5.66
CA ILE A 320 -15.40 -0.53 -7.09
C ILE A 320 -16.47 0.45 -7.59
N SER A 321 -17.56 0.68 -6.82
CA SER A 321 -18.59 1.65 -7.22
C SER A 321 -18.00 3.06 -7.35
N ARG A 322 -17.19 3.46 -6.38
CA ARG A 322 -16.56 4.78 -6.31
C ARG A 322 -15.65 5.04 -7.51
N ALA A 323 -14.82 4.07 -7.86
CA ALA A 323 -13.95 4.16 -9.03
C ALA A 323 -14.74 4.28 -10.34
N HIS A 324 -15.85 3.55 -10.47
CA HIS A 324 -16.72 3.68 -11.64
C HIS A 324 -17.49 5.01 -11.67
N ASP A 325 -17.93 5.53 -10.52
CA ASP A 325 -18.56 6.85 -10.42
C ASP A 325 -17.60 7.95 -10.87
N GLU A 326 -16.32 7.83 -10.51
CA GLU A 326 -15.28 8.75 -10.93
C GLU A 326 -15.05 8.74 -12.45
N LEU A 327 -14.96 7.56 -13.06
CA LEU A 327 -14.80 7.45 -14.51
C LEU A 327 -15.98 8.08 -15.26
N ARG A 328 -17.21 7.78 -14.83
CA ARG A 328 -18.42 8.42 -15.38
C ARG A 328 -18.39 9.93 -15.25
N ARG A 329 -17.91 10.47 -14.13
CA ARG A 329 -17.77 11.92 -13.92
C ARG A 329 -16.79 12.53 -14.93
N ARG A 330 -15.63 11.89 -15.15
CA ARG A 330 -14.61 12.35 -16.10
C ARG A 330 -15.13 12.32 -17.54
N GLU A 331 -15.82 11.24 -17.93
CA GLU A 331 -16.43 11.11 -19.25
C GLU A 331 -17.43 12.23 -19.54
N ARG A 332 -18.31 12.55 -18.57
CA ARG A 332 -19.27 13.66 -18.69
C ARG A 332 -18.58 15.01 -18.83
N ALA A 333 -17.57 15.28 -17.99
CA ALA A 333 -16.82 16.53 -18.06
C ALA A 333 -16.13 16.72 -19.43
N CYS A 334 -15.57 15.66 -20.01
CA CYS A 334 -15.00 15.72 -21.37
C CYS A 334 -16.07 15.89 -22.46
N GLY A 335 -17.24 15.26 -22.31
CA GLY A 335 -18.36 15.37 -23.24
C GLY A 335 -18.99 16.76 -23.28
N ASP A 336 -19.11 17.43 -22.12
CA ASP A 336 -19.65 18.79 -22.03
C ASP A 336 -18.67 19.86 -22.56
N THR A 337 -17.39 19.53 -22.77
CA THR A 337 -16.40 20.44 -23.36
C THR A 337 -16.40 20.39 -24.90
N GLN A 338 -17.18 19.48 -25.51
CA GLN A 338 -17.26 19.29 -26.96
C GLN A 338 -18.56 19.80 -27.61
N ASN A 339 -19.47 20.40 -26.82
CA ASN A 339 -20.70 21.08 -27.27
C ASN A 339 -20.65 22.58 -26.94
#